data_AF-A0A920F2V4-F1
#
_entry.id   AF-A0A920F2V4-F1
#
_cell.length_a   1.000
_cell.length_b   1.000
_cell.length_c   1.000
_cell.angle_alpha   90.00
_cell.angle_beta   90.00
_cell.angle_gamma   90.00
#
_symmetry.space_group_name_H-M   'P 1'
#
loop_
_entity.id
_entity.type
_entity.pdbx_description
1 polymer ?
#
loop_
_entity_poly.entity_id
_entity_poly.type
_entity_poly.pdbx_seq_one_letter_code
_entity_poly.pdbx_strand_id
1 'polypeptide(L)'
;MGYTSFVFSSFQTVNGQRKPIYHTNVMMSIGLDFAMVCLQSVDDPDDRNTLIDYFNKTGKRVLELSEDQIQQFAGNALELKSDNGHAYLP
;
A
#
# COMPACT_ATOMS: atom_id res chain seq x y z
N MET A 1 -4.05 23.29 -2.19
CA MET A 1 -3.82 21.98 -1.52
C MET A 1 -2.35 21.66 -1.66
N GLY A 2 -1.61 21.59 -0.55
CA GLY A 2 -0.19 21.26 -0.56
C GLY A 2 -0.03 19.74 -0.57
N TYR A 3 0.20 19.16 -1.74
CA TYR A 3 0.53 17.74 -1.87
C TYR A 3 2.05 17.59 -1.99
N THR A 4 2.58 16.55 -1.36
CA THR A 4 3.98 16.13 -1.52
C THR A 4 3.99 14.83 -2.29
N SER A 5 4.65 14.81 -3.46
CA SER A 5 4.86 13.58 -4.21
C SER A 5 6.02 12.79 -3.62
N PHE A 6 5.88 11.47 -3.62
CA PHE A 6 6.95 10.54 -3.32
C PHE A 6 7.05 9.53 -4.47
N VAL A 7 8.26 9.29 -4.95
CA VAL A 7 8.54 8.40 -6.08
C VAL A 7 9.36 7.24 -5.55
N PHE A 8 8.93 6.02 -5.85
CA PHE A 8 9.62 4.80 -5.47
C PHE A 8 9.38 3.74 -6.55
N SER A 9 10.25 2.73 -6.59
CA SER A 9 10.07 1.56 -7.45
C SER A 9 9.46 0.41 -6.67
N SER A 10 8.52 -0.32 -7.28
CA SER A 10 7.92 -1.51 -6.67
C SER A 10 7.87 -2.69 -7.63
N PHE A 11 8.05 -3.88 -7.07
CA PHE A 11 8.22 -5.13 -7.78
C PHE A 11 7.50 -6.27 -7.05
N GLN A 12 7.20 -7.33 -7.78
CA GLN A 12 6.59 -8.56 -7.28
C GLN A 12 7.26 -9.78 -7.92
N THR A 13 7.20 -10.91 -7.26
CA THR A 13 7.74 -12.17 -7.78
C THR A 13 6.68 -12.91 -8.60
N VAL A 14 6.88 -13.01 -9.92
CA VAL A 14 6.01 -13.77 -10.83
C VAL A 14 6.84 -14.88 -11.47
N ASN A 15 6.44 -16.13 -11.25
CA ASN A 15 7.16 -17.32 -11.76
C ASN A 15 8.66 -17.31 -11.42
N GLY A 16 8.99 -16.93 -10.18
CA GLY A 16 10.38 -16.85 -9.69
C GLY A 16 11.19 -15.67 -10.26
N GLN A 17 10.57 -14.74 -10.99
CA GLN A 17 11.23 -13.55 -11.52
C GLN A 17 10.69 -12.28 -10.86
N ARG A 18 11.58 -11.34 -10.55
CA ARG A 18 11.21 -10.01 -10.07
C ARG A 18 10.66 -9.18 -11.23
N LYS A 19 9.42 -8.73 -11.15
CA LYS A 19 8.71 -7.96 -12.20
C LYS A 19 8.15 -6.67 -11.60
N PRO A 20 8.13 -5.55 -12.36
CA PRO A 20 7.58 -4.30 -11.86
C PRO A 20 6.08 -4.44 -11.58
N ILE A 21 5.61 -3.76 -10.52
CA ILE A 21 4.19 -3.55 -10.28
C ILE A 21 3.79 -2.27 -11.02
N TYR A 22 2.81 -2.39 -11.93
CA TYR A 22 2.42 -1.29 -12.82
C TYR A 22 1.49 -0.25 -12.18
N HIS A 23 0.73 -0.65 -11.15
CA HIS A 23 -0.22 0.24 -10.49
C HIS A 23 -0.06 0.16 -8.97
N THR A 24 -0.03 1.32 -8.32
CA THR A 24 0.12 1.42 -6.87
C THR A 24 -1.03 0.76 -6.10
N ASN A 25 -2.23 0.67 -6.67
CA ASN A 25 -3.37 -0.02 -6.07
C ASN A 25 -3.22 -1.56 -6.02
N VAL A 26 -2.21 -2.14 -6.67
CA VAL A 26 -1.89 -3.56 -6.50
C VAL A 26 -1.19 -3.78 -5.16
N MET A 27 -0.26 -2.88 -4.81
CA MET A 27 0.59 -3.04 -3.63
C MET A 27 0.02 -2.35 -2.37
N MET A 28 -0.94 -1.44 -2.53
CA MET A 28 -1.36 -0.52 -1.47
C MET A 28 -2.82 -0.04 -1.61
N SER A 29 -3.50 0.11 -0.47
CA SER A 29 -4.73 0.87 -0.32
C SER A 29 -4.64 1.79 0.90
N ILE A 30 -5.20 2.99 0.78
CA ILE A 30 -5.20 4.00 1.85
C ILE A 30 -6.65 4.29 2.24
N GLY A 31 -7.00 3.97 3.48
CA GLY A 31 -8.28 4.32 4.09
C GLY A 31 -8.18 5.55 5.00
N LEU A 32 -9.24 5.80 5.76
CA LEU A 32 -9.31 6.91 6.71
C LEU A 32 -8.28 6.78 7.82
N ASP A 33 -8.25 5.62 8.48
CA ASP A 33 -7.44 5.38 9.68
C ASP A 33 -6.30 4.37 9.46
N PHE A 34 -6.20 3.78 8.27
CA PHE A 34 -5.21 2.76 7.95
C PHE A 34 -4.60 2.95 6.56
N ALA A 35 -3.44 2.33 6.35
CA ALA A 35 -2.85 2.10 5.03
C ALA A 35 -2.43 0.64 4.94
N MET A 36 -3.03 -0.10 4.00
CA MET A 36 -2.56 -1.43 3.63
C MET A 36 -1.43 -1.28 2.63
N VAL A 37 -0.29 -1.92 2.87
CA VAL A 37 0.89 -1.73 2.04
C VAL A 37 1.79 -2.96 2.06
N CYS A 38 2.25 -3.40 0.89
CA CYS A 38 3.25 -4.44 0.74
C CYS A 38 4.66 -3.82 0.72
N LEU A 39 5.28 -3.62 1.89
CA LEU A 39 6.60 -2.96 1.98
C LEU A 39 7.73 -3.79 1.33
N GLN A 40 7.61 -5.12 1.33
CA GLN A 40 8.55 -6.00 0.63
C GLN A 40 8.52 -5.85 -0.90
N SER A 41 7.47 -5.24 -1.46
CA SER A 41 7.44 -4.91 -2.90
C SER A 41 8.40 -3.77 -3.24
N VAL A 42 8.87 -3.00 -2.26
CA VAL A 42 9.85 -1.93 -2.43
C VAL A 42 11.24 -2.48 -2.10
N ASP A 43 11.99 -2.83 -3.15
CA ASP A 43 13.30 -3.49 -3.04
C ASP A 43 14.37 -2.57 -2.45
N ASP A 44 14.32 -1.28 -2.83
CA ASP A 44 15.26 -0.28 -2.34
C ASP A 44 14.98 0.03 -0.84
N PRO A 45 15.97 -0.16 0.05
CA PRO A 45 15.76 0.01 1.49
C PRO A 45 15.53 1.47 1.88
N ASP A 46 16.10 2.44 1.16
CA ASP A 46 15.93 3.87 1.46
C ASP A 46 14.53 4.34 1.07
N ASP A 47 14.03 3.92 -0.09
CA ASP A 47 12.64 4.14 -0.50
C ASP A 47 11.66 3.53 0.51
N ARG A 48 11.92 2.28 0.93
CA ARG A 48 11.09 1.56 1.90
C ARG A 48 11.05 2.25 3.26
N ASN A 49 12.22 2.65 3.79
CA ASN A 49 12.32 3.36 5.06
C ASN A 49 11.61 4.72 5.00
N THR A 50 11.77 5.45 3.90
CA THR A 50 11.11 6.75 3.70
C THR A 50 9.59 6.59 3.66
N LEU A 51 9.09 5.53 3.01
CA LEU A 51 7.66 5.24 2.95
C LEU A 51 7.08 4.91 4.33
N ILE A 52 7.80 4.12 5.14
CA ILE A 52 7.45 3.82 6.54
C ILE A 52 7.38 5.10 7.37
N ASP A 53 8.41 5.95 7.28
CA ASP A 53 8.46 7.23 7.99
C ASP A 53 7.30 8.15 7.59
N TYR A 54 6.92 8.14 6.32
CA TYR A 54 5.77 8.90 5.84
C TYR A 54 4.47 8.40 6.45
N PHE A 55 4.21 7.09 6.41
CA PHE A 55 3.00 6.54 7.04
C PHE A 55 2.95 6.82 8.54
N ASN A 56 4.06 6.68 9.26
CA ASN A 56 4.14 7.01 10.68
C ASN A 56 3.76 8.47 10.96
N LYS A 57 4.15 9.41 10.08
CA LYS A 57 3.76 10.83 10.19
C LYS A 57 2.27 11.09 9.92
N THR A 58 1.60 10.23 9.16
CA THR A 58 0.15 10.39 8.89
C THR A 58 -0.73 10.00 10.06
N GLY A 59 -0.20 9.27 11.05
CA GLY A 59 -1.00 8.69 12.15
C GLY A 59 -1.90 7.52 11.73
N LYS A 60 -1.86 7.10 10.46
CA LYS A 60 -2.59 5.92 9.98
C LYS A 60 -1.93 4.65 10.48
N ARG A 61 -2.73 3.65 10.83
CA ARG A 61 -2.24 2.31 11.15
C ARG A 61 -1.76 1.61 9.88
N VAL A 62 -0.50 1.24 9.85
CA VAL A 62 0.07 0.44 8.75
C VAL A 62 -0.37 -1.01 8.89
N LEU A 63 -1.02 -1.54 7.86
CA LEU A 63 -1.37 -2.96 7.73
C LEU A 63 -0.46 -3.56 6.66
N GLU A 64 0.53 -4.33 7.10
CA GLU A 64 1.49 -4.92 6.19
C GLU A 64 0.86 -6.07 5.38
N LEU A 65 1.05 -6.03 4.06
CA LEU A 65 0.61 -7.08 3.14
C LEU A 65 1.78 -7.95 2.70
N SER A 66 1.50 -9.24 2.50
CA SER A 66 2.44 -10.15 1.85
C SER A 66 2.41 -10.00 0.32
N GLU A 67 3.48 -10.44 -0.37
CA GLU A 67 3.44 -10.58 -1.84
C GLU A 67 2.32 -11.51 -2.29
N ASP A 68 2.10 -12.62 -1.59
CA ASP A 68 1.01 -13.55 -1.88
C ASP A 68 -0.36 -12.86 -1.76
N GLN A 69 -0.55 -11.99 -0.76
CA GLN A 69 -1.80 -11.25 -0.57
C GLN A 69 -2.03 -10.24 -1.69
N ILE A 70 -1.02 -9.50 -2.13
CA ILE A 70 -1.18 -8.55 -3.25
C ILE A 70 -1.37 -9.26 -4.60
N GLN A 71 -0.79 -10.46 -4.77
CA GLN A 71 -1.07 -11.31 -5.94
C GLN A 71 -2.53 -11.79 -5.97
N GLN A 72 -3.16 -11.89 -4.80
CA GLN A 72 -4.61 -12.14 -4.65
C GLN A 72 -5.43 -10.84 -4.56
N PHE A 73 -4.88 -9.71 -5.02
CA PHE A 73 -5.54 -8.40 -5.07
C PHE A 73 -5.92 -7.77 -3.72
N ALA A 74 -5.33 -8.20 -2.60
CA ALA A 74 -5.62 -7.61 -1.29
C ALA A 74 -5.31 -6.11 -1.22
N GLY A 75 -4.33 -5.62 -2.01
CA GLY A 75 -4.03 -4.19 -2.09
C GLY A 75 -5.09 -3.36 -2.82
N ASN A 76 -5.93 -3.99 -3.65
CA ASN A 76 -6.95 -3.30 -4.46
C ASN A 76 -8.28 -3.16 -3.70
N ALA A 77 -8.20 -2.78 -2.42
CA ALA A 77 -9.35 -2.60 -1.55
C ALA A 77 -9.84 -1.15 -1.56
N LEU A 78 -11.15 -0.95 -1.45
CA LEU A 78 -11.79 0.37 -1.33
C LEU A 78 -12.57 0.45 -0.03
N GLU A 79 -12.22 1.40 0.84
CA GLU A 79 -13.01 1.67 2.04
C GLU A 79 -14.32 2.37 1.65
N LEU A 80 -15.44 1.78 2.06
CA LEU A 80 -16.79 2.30 1.84
C LEU A 80 -17.32 2.89 3.14
N LYS A 81 -17.95 4.06 3.06
CA LYS A 81 -18.67 4.67 4.19
C LYS A 81 -20.17 4.57 3.95
N SER A 82 -20.90 3.97 4.87
CA SER A 82 -22.37 3.94 4.83
C SER A 82 -22.98 5.25 5.33
N ASP A 83 -24.27 5.43 5.09
CA ASP A 83 -25.02 6.63 5.49
C ASP A 83 -25.04 6.86 7.01
N ASN A 84 -24.94 5.79 7.81
CA ASN A 84 -24.82 5.88 9.27
C ASN A 84 -23.37 6.12 9.74
N GLY A 85 -22.41 6.30 8.82
CA GLY A 85 -21.03 6.64 9.10
C GLY A 85 -20.10 5.45 9.39
N HIS A 86 -20.57 4.21 9.28
CA HIS A 86 -19.72 3.03 9.43
C HIS A 86 -18.80 2.83 8.22
N ALA A 87 -17.56 2.47 8.50
CA ALA A 87 -16.58 2.13 7.48
C ALA A 87 -16.57 0.61 7.23
N TYR A 88 -16.53 0.22 5.97
CA TYR A 88 -16.47 -1.17 5.50
C TYR A 88 -15.29 -1.33 4.56
N LEU A 89 -14.55 -2.42 4.73
CA LEU A 89 -13.50 -2.84 3.80
C LEU A 89 -13.96 -4.16 3.15
N PRO A 90 -14.10 -4.20 1.80
CA PRO A 90 -14.52 -5.39 1.07
C PRO A 90 -13.43 -6.46 0.98
#